data_AF-A0A2V5K8J6-F1
#
_entry.id   AF-A0A2V5K8J6-F1
#
_cell.length_a   1.000
_cell.length_b   1.000
_cell.length_c   1.000
_cell.angle_alpha   90.00
_cell.angle_beta   90.00
_cell.angle_gamma   90.00
#
_symmetry.space_group_name_H-M   'P 1'
#
loop_
_entity.id
_entity.type
_entity.pdbx_description
1 polymer ?
#
loop_
_entity_poly.entity_id
_entity_poly.type
_entity_poly.pdbx_seq_one_letter_code
_entity_poly.pdbx_strand_id
1 'polypeptide(L)'
;AFLTLPRTVTINAATHEVTYGNVYNQLLEYIISADLLFYVLMVAAVMLLRRKRPDAERPYRTWGYPIVPVISILLAGLLTVDLACLAPTTSGIGMLIVLSGVPAYFFWHKLARA
;
A
#
# COMPACT_ATOMS: atom_id res chain seq x y z
N ALA A 1 -31.96 4.61 10.28
CA ALA A 1 -30.93 3.94 11.10
C ALA A 1 -30.90 2.43 10.92
N PHE A 2 -32.05 1.73 10.85
CA PHE A 2 -32.08 0.26 10.69
C PHE A 2 -31.59 -0.25 9.31
N LEU A 3 -31.67 0.59 8.27
CA LEU A 3 -31.26 0.26 6.90
C LEU A 3 -29.75 0.31 6.64
N THR A 4 -28.95 0.84 7.58
CA THR A 4 -27.47 0.86 7.46
C THR A 4 -26.81 -0.34 8.14
N LEU A 5 -27.52 -1.02 9.04
CA LEU A 5 -27.04 -2.19 9.78
C LEU A 5 -26.69 -3.42 8.90
N PRO A 6 -27.41 -3.77 7.81
CA PRO A 6 -27.06 -4.97 7.03
C PRO A 6 -25.73 -4.82 6.26
N ARG A 7 -25.23 -3.59 6.07
CA ARG A 7 -23.95 -3.36 5.37
C ARG A 7 -22.73 -3.44 6.31
N THR A 8 -22.93 -3.45 7.62
CA THR A 8 -21.84 -3.52 8.62
C THR A 8 -21.63 -4.93 9.17
N VAL A 9 -22.34 -5.93 8.64
CA VAL A 9 -22.26 -7.33 9.04
C VAL A 9 -21.04 -7.96 8.38
N THR A 10 -20.01 -8.22 9.18
CA THR A 10 -18.80 -8.91 8.71
C THR A 10 -18.70 -10.22 9.48
N ILE A 11 -18.81 -11.34 8.77
CA ILE A 11 -18.69 -12.68 9.36
C ILE A 11 -17.21 -13.02 9.41
N ASN A 12 -16.67 -13.19 10.61
CA ASN A 12 -15.28 -13.56 10.81
C ASN A 12 -15.05 -15.00 10.29
N ALA A 13 -14.15 -15.18 9.32
CA ALA A 13 -13.93 -16.46 8.64
C ALA A 13 -13.39 -17.57 9.56
N ALA A 14 -12.83 -17.22 10.72
CA ALA A 14 -12.27 -18.18 11.67
C ALA A 14 -13.25 -18.58 12.79
N THR A 15 -14.13 -17.66 13.23
CA THR A 15 -14.98 -17.86 14.43
C THR A 15 -16.47 -17.86 14.16
N HIS A 16 -16.91 -17.58 12.92
CA HIS A 16 -18.33 -17.44 12.54
C HIS A 16 -19.13 -16.47 13.44
N GLU A 17 -18.44 -15.55 14.10
CA GLU A 17 -19.06 -14.56 14.97
C GLU A 17 -19.48 -13.35 14.13
N VAL A 18 -20.72 -12.90 14.34
CA VAL A 18 -21.32 -11.80 13.61
C VAL A 18 -21.00 -10.50 14.34
N THR A 19 -19.91 -9.84 13.94
CA THR A 19 -19.50 -8.56 14.54
C THR A 19 -20.09 -7.40 13.74
N TYR A 20 -20.78 -6.49 14.44
CA TYR A 20 -21.36 -5.28 13.87
C TYR A 20 -20.42 -4.10 14.19
N GLY A 21 -19.74 -3.53 13.18
CA GLY A 21 -18.97 -2.28 13.36
C GLY A 21 -17.58 -2.18 12.72
N ASN A 22 -17.18 -3.11 11.84
CA ASN A 22 -15.80 -3.16 11.34
C ASN A 22 -15.52 -2.39 10.03
N VAL A 23 -16.51 -1.68 9.45
CA VAL A 23 -16.38 -1.12 8.09
C VAL A 23 -15.27 -0.05 7.97
N TYR A 24 -15.10 0.80 8.99
CA TYR A 24 -14.05 1.82 8.97
C TYR A 24 -12.65 1.20 9.01
N ASN A 25 -12.42 0.25 9.91
CA ASN A 25 -11.16 -0.48 10.00
C ASN A 25 -10.89 -1.29 8.73
N GLN A 26 -11.89 -1.94 8.14
CA GLN A 26 -11.74 -2.63 6.85
C GLN A 26 -11.34 -1.68 5.72
N LEU A 27 -11.92 -0.48 5.69
CA LEU A 27 -11.56 0.54 4.71
C LEU A 27 -10.13 1.04 4.93
N LEU A 28 -9.70 1.18 6.18
CA LEU A 28 -8.32 1.50 6.53
C LEU A 28 -7.37 0.38 6.13
N GLU A 29 -7.66 -0.88 6.44
CA GLU A 29 -6.85 -2.04 6.03
C GLU A 29 -6.69 -2.10 4.51
N TYR A 30 -7.74 -1.76 3.77
CA TYR A 30 -7.71 -1.68 2.31
C TYR A 30 -6.80 -0.55 1.78
N ILE A 31 -6.93 0.67 2.31
CA ILE A 31 -6.17 1.84 1.82
C ILE A 31 -4.72 1.79 2.29
N ILE A 32 -4.48 1.47 3.56
CA ILE A 32 -3.14 1.48 4.17
C ILE A 32 -2.22 0.43 3.53
N SER A 33 -2.76 -0.73 3.16
CA SER A 33 -2.00 -1.75 2.42
C SER A 33 -1.46 -1.22 1.09
N ALA A 34 -2.30 -0.53 0.31
CA ALA A 34 -1.89 0.09 -0.93
C ALA A 34 -0.93 1.27 -0.72
N ASP A 35 -1.20 2.11 0.30
CA ASP A 35 -0.38 3.28 0.63
C ASP A 35 1.05 2.89 1.04
N LEU A 36 1.21 1.90 1.91
CA LEU A 36 2.52 1.41 2.34
C LEU A 36 3.35 0.85 1.18
N LEU A 37 2.72 0.16 0.23
CA LEU A 37 3.40 -0.35 -0.97
C LEU A 37 3.94 0.80 -1.83
N PHE A 38 3.13 1.82 -2.08
CA PHE A 38 3.59 3.01 -2.82
C PHE A 38 4.63 3.82 -2.05
N TYR A 39 4.52 3.87 -0.73
CA TYR A 39 5.49 4.53 0.13
C TYR A 39 6.88 3.87 0.02
N VAL A 40 6.96 2.53 0.07
CA VAL A 40 8.22 1.80 -0.14
C VAL A 40 8.82 2.12 -1.51
N LEU A 41 8.00 2.10 -2.56
CA LEU A 41 8.43 2.43 -3.92
C LEU A 41 8.93 3.89 -4.03
N MET A 42 8.27 4.82 -3.37
CA MET A 42 8.66 6.24 -3.34
C MET A 42 10.03 6.43 -2.68
N VAL A 43 10.24 5.83 -1.50
CA VAL A 43 11.53 5.93 -0.79
C VAL A 43 12.65 5.25 -1.59
N ALA A 44 12.37 4.08 -2.18
CA ALA A 44 13.31 3.40 -3.07
C ALA A 44 13.65 4.25 -4.31
N ALA A 45 12.66 4.92 -4.91
CA ALA A 45 12.87 5.81 -6.04
C ALA A 45 13.78 6.99 -5.68
N VAL A 46 13.64 7.57 -4.48
CA VAL A 46 14.54 8.63 -3.99
C VAL A 46 15.98 8.11 -3.85
N MET A 47 16.16 6.91 -3.31
CA MET A 47 17.50 6.29 -3.22
C MET A 47 18.10 6.02 -4.61
N LEU A 48 17.30 5.53 -5.56
CA LEU A 48 17.73 5.27 -6.93
C LEU A 48 18.05 6.57 -7.69
N LEU A 49 17.23 7.61 -7.51
CA LEU A 49 17.43 8.91 -8.15
C LEU A 49 18.73 9.57 -7.68
N ARG A 50 19.08 9.41 -6.39
CA ARG A 50 20.36 9.88 -5.85
C ARG A 50 21.57 9.23 -6.50
N ARG A 51 21.43 7.99 -6.99
CA ARG A 51 22.47 7.24 -7.73
C ARG A 51 22.48 7.60 -9.22
N LYS A 52 21.31 7.83 -9.83
CA LYS A 52 21.20 8.20 -11.26
C LYS A 52 21.58 9.64 -11.57
N ARG A 53 21.34 10.58 -10.66
CA ARG A 53 21.66 12.01 -10.82
C ARG A 53 22.44 12.54 -9.61
N PRO A 54 23.75 12.26 -9.54
CA PRO A 54 24.58 12.73 -8.45
C PRO A 54 24.73 14.26 -8.43
N ASP A 55 24.81 14.90 -9.60
CA ASP A 55 25.15 16.33 -9.76
C ASP A 55 23.97 17.30 -9.64
N ALA A 56 22.77 16.80 -9.33
CA ALA A 56 21.63 17.67 -9.11
C ALA A 56 21.83 18.50 -7.83
N GLU A 57 21.53 19.80 -7.89
CA GLU A 57 21.60 20.69 -6.73
C GLU A 57 20.59 20.25 -5.65
N ARG A 58 21.06 20.11 -4.41
CA ARG A 58 20.29 19.56 -3.29
C ARG A 58 20.18 20.59 -2.17
N PRO A 59 19.14 21.44 -2.17
CA PRO A 59 18.89 22.41 -1.10
C PRO A 59 18.68 21.75 0.28
N TYR A 60 18.19 20.50 0.32
CA TYR A 60 17.98 19.74 1.55
C TYR A 60 18.59 18.34 1.46
N ARG A 61 19.41 18.00 2.45
CA ARG A 61 19.95 16.64 2.63
C ARG A 61 19.27 16.00 3.84
N THR A 62 18.63 14.86 3.62
CA THR A 62 18.09 14.02 4.69
C THR A 62 19.20 13.66 5.68
N TRP A 63 19.01 14.01 6.95
CA TRP A 63 19.90 13.62 8.04
C TRP A 63 19.91 12.10 8.19
N GLY A 64 21.09 11.52 8.44
CA GLY A 64 21.25 10.07 8.58
C GLY A 64 21.12 9.27 7.27
N TYR A 65 21.28 9.91 6.10
CA TYR A 65 21.40 9.18 4.84
C TYR A 65 22.69 8.34 4.83
N PRO A 66 22.68 7.05 4.43
CA PRO A 66 21.56 6.29 3.86
C PRO A 66 20.76 5.43 4.86
N ILE A 67 21.12 5.45 6.15
CA ILE A 67 20.55 4.56 7.19
C ILE A 67 19.05 4.81 7.37
N VAL A 68 18.64 6.08 7.46
CA VAL A 68 17.23 6.45 7.69
C VAL A 68 16.29 5.93 6.58
N PRO A 69 16.58 6.15 5.28
CA PRO A 69 15.79 5.56 4.20
C PRO A 69 15.72 4.04 4.22
N VAL A 70 16.82 3.36 4.55
CA VAL A 70 16.87 1.89 4.58
C VAL A 70 15.97 1.36 5.70
N ILE A 71 16.06 1.94 6.90
CA ILE A 71 15.19 1.56 8.02
C ILE A 71 13.73 1.82 7.66
N SER A 72 13.43 2.95 7.02
CA SER A 72 12.07 3.29 6.58
C SER A 72 11.49 2.25 5.61
N ILE A 73 12.27 1.81 4.61
CA ILE A 73 11.86 0.74 3.68
C ILE A 73 11.63 -0.58 4.42
N LEU A 74 12.53 -0.95 5.35
CA LEU A 74 12.39 -2.18 6.13
C LEU A 74 11.14 -2.16 7.00
N LEU A 75 10.88 -1.05 7.70
CA LEU A 75 9.74 -0.91 8.59
C LEU A 75 8.41 -0.89 7.82
N ALA A 76 8.35 -0.12 6.72
CA ALA A 76 7.17 -0.08 5.87
C ALA A 76 6.92 -1.42 5.16
N GLY A 77 7.97 -2.11 4.73
CA GLY A 77 7.88 -3.47 4.19
C GLY A 77 7.37 -4.47 5.21
N LEU A 78 7.87 -4.41 6.45
CA LEU A 78 7.40 -5.26 7.54
C LEU A 78 5.91 -5.01 7.83
N LEU A 79 5.49 -3.76 7.94
CA LEU A 79 4.08 -3.40 8.13
C LEU A 79 3.20 -3.87 6.97
N THR A 80 3.69 -3.74 5.73
CA THR A 80 2.95 -4.23 4.55
C THR A 80 2.72 -5.74 4.63
N VAL A 81 3.74 -6.51 5.04
CA VAL A 81 3.64 -7.97 5.21
C VAL A 81 2.74 -8.33 6.39
N ASP A 82 2.85 -7.62 7.50
CA ASP A 82 2.01 -7.82 8.68
C ASP A 82 0.53 -7.59 8.35
N LEU A 83 0.20 -6.50 7.66
CA LEU A 83 -1.16 -6.24 7.17
C LEU A 83 -1.66 -7.30 6.18
N ALA A 84 -0.77 -7.80 5.31
CA ALA A 84 -1.12 -8.89 4.38
C ALA A 84 -1.40 -10.22 5.10
N CYS A 85 -0.72 -10.49 6.22
CA CYS A 85 -0.91 -11.70 7.01
C CYS A 85 -2.11 -11.61 7.97
N LEU A 86 -2.32 -10.47 8.61
CA LEU A 86 -3.37 -10.27 9.61
C LEU A 86 -4.77 -10.14 8.99
N ALA A 87 -4.89 -9.53 7.81
CA ALA A 87 -6.17 -9.31 7.14
C ALA A 87 -6.09 -9.66 5.64
N PRO A 88 -5.89 -10.94 5.28
CA PRO A 88 -5.61 -11.35 3.91
C PRO A 88 -6.76 -11.07 2.94
N THR A 89 -8.01 -11.06 3.43
CA THR A 89 -9.21 -10.82 2.62
C THR A 89 -9.40 -9.35 2.23
N THR A 90 -9.05 -8.40 3.09
CA THR A 90 -9.19 -6.94 2.82
C THR A 90 -7.93 -6.37 2.19
N SER A 91 -6.75 -6.70 2.74
CA SER A 91 -5.44 -6.28 2.24
C SER A 91 -5.14 -6.87 0.86
N GLY A 92 -5.54 -8.13 0.62
CA GLY A 92 -5.35 -8.79 -0.67
C GLY A 92 -6.04 -8.07 -1.84
N ILE A 93 -7.23 -7.50 -1.61
CA ILE A 93 -7.96 -6.73 -2.63
C ILE A 93 -7.22 -5.41 -2.93
N GLY A 94 -6.67 -4.76 -1.90
CA GLY A 94 -5.83 -3.57 -2.08
C GLY A 94 -4.60 -3.86 -2.96
N MET A 95 -3.88 -4.94 -2.68
CA MET A 95 -2.74 -5.39 -3.49
C MET A 95 -3.14 -5.77 -4.91
N LEU A 96 -4.26 -6.48 -5.11
CA LEU A 96 -4.77 -6.81 -6.44
C LEU A 96 -5.07 -5.57 -7.27
N ILE A 97 -5.60 -4.52 -6.65
CA ILE A 97 -5.91 -3.26 -7.33
C ILE A 97 -4.62 -2.52 -7.69
N VAL A 98 -3.62 -2.47 -6.81
CA VAL A 98 -2.31 -1.92 -7.19
C VAL A 98 -1.67 -2.72 -8.34
N LEU A 99 -1.71 -4.06 -8.27
CA LEU A 99 -1.19 -4.93 -9.32
C LEU A 99 -1.93 -4.77 -10.65
N SER A 100 -3.24 -4.51 -10.62
CA SER A 100 -4.06 -4.23 -11.82
C SER A 100 -3.63 -2.95 -12.55
N GLY A 101 -2.92 -2.05 -11.88
CA GLY A 101 -2.30 -0.88 -12.52
C GLY A 101 -1.23 -1.27 -13.54
N VAL A 102 -0.55 -2.41 -13.36
CA VAL A 102 0.48 -2.90 -14.30
C VAL A 102 -0.11 -3.28 -15.67
N PRO A 103 -1.11 -4.19 -15.78
CA PRO A 103 -1.72 -4.51 -17.05
C PRO A 103 -2.45 -3.30 -17.67
N ALA A 104 -3.06 -2.44 -16.86
CA ALA A 104 -3.69 -1.21 -17.34
C ALA A 104 -2.66 -0.27 -18.01
N TYR A 105 -1.48 -0.11 -17.40
CA TYR A 105 -0.38 0.67 -17.99
C TYR A 105 0.07 0.08 -19.33
N PHE A 106 0.27 -1.24 -19.42
CA PHE A 106 0.67 -1.88 -20.68
C PHE A 106 -0.38 -1.75 -21.77
N PHE A 107 -1.67 -1.88 -21.42
CA PHE A 107 -2.76 -1.71 -22.37
C PHE A 107 -2.82 -0.29 -22.93
N TRP A 108 -2.75 0.72 -22.06
CA TRP A 108 -2.74 2.12 -22.47
C TRP A 108 -1.49 2.48 -23.27
N HIS A 109 -0.34 1.93 -22.89
CA HIS A 109 0.90 2.17 -23.59
C HIS A 109 0.92 1.56 -25.00
N LYS A 110 0.29 0.40 -25.19
CA LYS A 110 0.08 -0.18 -26.53
C LYS A 110 -0.88 0.68 -27.36
N LEU A 111 -1.97 1.17 -26.76
CA LEU A 111 -2.92 2.04 -27.44
C LEU A 111 -2.31 3.39 -27.83
N ALA A 112 -1.45 3.96 -26.99
CA ALA A 112 -0.76 5.23 -27.27
C ALA A 112 0.37 5.11 -28.31
N ARG A 113 0.84 3.90 -28.62
CA ARG A 113 1.83 3.63 -29.67
C ARG A 113 1.19 3.17 -31.00
N ALA A 114 -0.10 2.83 -31.00
CA ALA A 114 -0.86 2.43 -32.19
C ALA A 114 -1.48 3.66 -32.85
#